data_AF-A0A6S6PJK5-F1
#
_entry.id   AF-A0A6S6PJK5-F1
#
_cell.length_a   1.000
_cell.length_b   1.000
_cell.length_c   1.000
_cell.angle_alpha   90.00
_cell.angle_beta   90.00
_cell.angle_gamma   90.00
#
_symmetry.space_group_name_H-M   'P 1'
#
loop_
_entity.id
_entity.type
_entity.pdbx_description
1 polymer ?
#
loop_
_entity_poly.entity_id
_entity_poly.type
_entity_poly.pdbx_seq_one_letter_code
_entity_poly.pdbx_strand_id
1 'polypeptide(L)'
;MSTESTQSSPAMRSGADRLRHMVLFECLALAIVIPCGSMLFGVQGSDMSAIGVGCAITASLWNYGYNLFFDRIMRHLTGSTRKSIRVRLLHTLLFEIGLQLVLLPAIALYLGISLMQAFSLNMAIALFYLAYTFLFNIAYDSIFPAGGVAAKSSPTVTAE
;
A
#
# COMPACT_ATOMS: atom_id res chain seq x y z
N MET A 1 -42.48 -26.36 11.48
CA MET A 1 -41.12 -26.46 12.07
C MET A 1 -40.37 -27.41 11.14
N SER A 2 -39.51 -27.00 10.20
CA SER A 2 -38.62 -25.85 10.15
C SER A 2 -38.35 -25.49 8.67
N THR A 3 -38.34 -24.20 8.32
CA THR A 3 -37.89 -23.72 7.00
C THR A 3 -36.40 -23.44 7.07
N GLU A 4 -35.59 -24.27 6.41
CA GLU A 4 -34.16 -24.01 6.22
C GLU A 4 -33.99 -22.75 5.37
N SER A 5 -33.29 -21.76 5.92
CA SER A 5 -32.88 -20.56 5.19
C SER A 5 -31.61 -20.90 4.41
N THR A 6 -31.71 -21.02 3.09
CA THR A 6 -30.55 -21.08 2.20
C THR A 6 -29.81 -19.75 2.28
N GLN A 7 -28.81 -19.66 3.15
CA GLN A 7 -27.87 -18.54 3.16
C GLN A 7 -27.02 -18.61 1.88
N SER A 8 -27.35 -17.73 0.91
CA SER A 8 -26.52 -17.48 -0.26
C SER A 8 -25.17 -16.90 0.19
N SER A 9 -24.08 -17.64 -0.05
CA SER A 9 -22.73 -17.11 0.14
C SER A 9 -22.51 -15.93 -0.80
N PRO A 10 -22.00 -14.77 -0.32
CA PRO A 10 -21.73 -13.64 -1.20
C PRO A 10 -20.74 -14.05 -2.29
N ALA A 11 -21.14 -13.88 -3.55
CA ALA A 11 -20.33 -14.23 -4.71
C ALA A 11 -18.98 -13.50 -4.65
N MET A 12 -17.89 -14.25 -4.46
CA MET A 12 -16.54 -13.68 -4.45
C MET A 12 -16.19 -13.14 -5.85
N ARG A 13 -15.70 -11.90 -5.95
CA ARG A 13 -15.18 -11.30 -7.20
C ARG A 13 -14.22 -12.29 -7.88
N SER A 14 -14.46 -12.58 -9.16
CA SER A 14 -13.67 -13.50 -9.99
C SER A 14 -12.18 -13.11 -9.98
N GLY A 15 -11.27 -14.09 -10.01
CA GLY A 15 -9.83 -13.84 -10.09
C GLY A 15 -9.44 -12.96 -11.30
N ALA A 16 -10.19 -13.06 -12.39
CA ALA A 16 -10.01 -12.22 -13.59
C ALA A 16 -10.29 -10.73 -13.32
N ASP A 17 -11.28 -10.39 -12.49
CA ASP A 17 -11.58 -9.00 -12.14
C ASP A 17 -10.49 -8.39 -11.27
N ARG A 18 -9.87 -9.20 -10.41
CA ARG A 18 -8.75 -8.78 -9.55
C ARG A 18 -7.49 -8.52 -10.39
N LEU A 19 -7.22 -9.39 -11.36
CA LEU A 19 -6.09 -9.21 -12.28
C LEU A 19 -6.29 -7.97 -13.15
N ARG A 20 -7.50 -7.77 -13.72
CA ARG A 20 -7.82 -6.55 -14.50
C ARG A 20 -7.64 -5.30 -13.66
N HIS A 21 -8.15 -5.29 -12.43
CA HIS A 21 -7.99 -4.16 -11.51
C HIS A 21 -6.52 -3.86 -11.23
N MET A 22 -5.73 -4.87 -10.85
CA MET A 22 -4.30 -4.74 -10.56
C MET A 22 -3.52 -4.19 -11.77
N VAL A 23 -3.76 -4.73 -12.96
CA VAL A 23 -3.05 -4.31 -14.18
C VAL A 23 -3.45 -2.89 -14.59
N LEU A 24 -4.74 -2.56 -14.58
CA LEU A 24 -5.20 -1.20 -14.92
C LEU A 24 -4.69 -0.16 -13.93
N PHE A 25 -4.68 -0.50 -12.63
CA PHE A 25 -4.13 0.33 -11.57
C PHE A 25 -2.66 0.63 -11.83
N GLU A 26 -1.84 -0.42 -12.00
CA GLU A 26 -0.40 -0.27 -12.14
C GLU A 26 -0.05 0.47 -13.45
N CYS A 27 -0.66 0.09 -14.57
CA CYS A 27 -0.36 0.71 -15.86
C CYS A 27 -0.72 2.20 -15.89
N LEU A 28 -1.87 2.58 -15.35
CA LEU A 28 -2.29 3.98 -15.33
C LEU A 28 -1.47 4.80 -14.32
N ALA A 29 -1.11 4.22 -13.17
CA ALA A 29 -0.18 4.85 -12.23
C ALA A 29 1.16 5.15 -12.91
N LEU A 30 1.79 4.14 -13.54
CA LEU A 30 3.08 4.29 -14.22
C LEU A 30 3.02 5.31 -15.37
N ALA A 31 1.93 5.32 -16.14
CA ALA A 31 1.72 6.27 -17.23
C ALA A 31 1.72 7.74 -16.77
N ILE A 32 1.37 8.00 -15.50
CA ILE A 32 1.36 9.35 -14.92
C ILE A 32 2.67 9.61 -14.15
N VAL A 33 3.12 8.64 -13.36
CA VAL A 33 4.28 8.77 -12.46
C VAL A 33 5.58 8.95 -13.24
N ILE A 34 5.79 8.20 -14.32
CA ILE A 34 7.02 8.28 -15.12
C ILE A 34 7.22 9.68 -15.73
N PRO A 35 6.27 10.26 -16.49
CA PRO A 35 6.44 11.60 -17.03
C PRO A 35 6.48 12.67 -15.94
N CYS A 36 5.66 12.55 -14.88
CA CYS A 36 5.66 13.49 -13.77
C CYS A 36 7.01 13.49 -13.01
N GLY A 37 7.56 12.30 -12.75
CA GLY A 37 8.87 12.12 -12.13
C GLY A 37 10.00 12.69 -12.99
N SER A 38 9.93 12.48 -14.30
CA SER A 38 10.90 13.06 -15.24
C SER A 38 10.81 14.59 -15.32
N MET A 39 9.61 15.17 -15.38
CA MET A 39 9.43 16.62 -15.47
C MET A 39 9.75 17.36 -14.15
N LEU A 40 9.35 16.81 -13.01
CA LEU A 40 9.53 17.46 -11.71
C LEU A 40 10.91 17.22 -11.10
N PHE A 41 11.49 16.04 -11.32
CA PHE A 41 12.72 15.60 -10.65
C PHE A 41 13.84 15.19 -11.61
N GLY A 42 13.61 15.19 -12.92
CA GLY A 42 14.63 14.82 -13.92
C GLY A 42 14.97 13.33 -13.95
N VAL A 43 14.16 12.48 -13.31
CA VAL A 43 14.45 11.05 -13.15
C VAL A 43 13.93 10.26 -14.36
N GLN A 44 14.75 9.38 -14.94
CA GLN A 44 14.33 8.52 -16.05
C GLN A 44 13.45 7.36 -15.54
N GLY A 45 12.55 6.85 -16.40
CA GLY A 45 11.63 5.77 -16.04
C GLY A 45 12.33 4.47 -15.62
N SER A 46 13.49 4.15 -16.21
CA SER A 46 14.33 3.01 -15.79
C SER A 46 14.82 3.16 -14.35
N ASP A 47 15.21 4.37 -13.96
CA ASP A 47 15.73 4.66 -12.63
C ASP A 47 14.63 4.55 -11.57
N MET A 48 13.39 4.95 -11.87
CA MET A 48 12.26 4.78 -10.95
C MET A 48 12.01 3.30 -10.62
N SER A 49 12.13 2.42 -11.60
CA SER A 49 11.97 0.98 -11.38
C SER A 49 13.14 0.39 -10.57
N ALA A 50 14.37 0.82 -10.85
CA ALA A 50 15.57 0.38 -10.14
C ALA A 50 15.56 0.85 -8.67
N ILE A 51 15.14 2.10 -8.43
CA ILE A 51 14.95 2.66 -7.09
C ILE A 51 13.88 1.88 -6.36
N GLY A 52 12.73 1.58 -6.98
CA GLY A 52 11.68 0.79 -6.36
C GLY A 52 12.17 -0.57 -5.87
N VAL A 53 12.89 -1.31 -6.72
CA VAL A 53 13.47 -2.61 -6.37
C VAL A 53 14.56 -2.47 -5.30
N GLY A 54 15.47 -1.50 -5.46
CA GLY A 54 16.53 -1.23 -4.49
C GLY A 54 15.99 -0.84 -3.11
N CYS A 55 14.93 -0.03 -3.08
CA CYS A 55 14.19 0.33 -1.88
C CYS A 55 13.53 -0.89 -1.24
N ALA A 56 12.89 -1.76 -2.01
CA ALA A 56 12.26 -2.97 -1.50
C ALA A 56 13.28 -3.93 -0.85
N ILE A 57 14.44 -4.11 -1.50
CA ILE A 57 15.54 -4.93 -0.97
C ILE A 57 16.09 -4.30 0.31
N THR A 58 16.41 -3.00 0.27
CA THR A 58 16.96 -2.25 1.41
C THR A 58 15.99 -2.26 2.59
N ALA A 59 14.70 -2.04 2.35
CA ALA A 59 13.66 -2.10 3.38
C ALA A 59 13.52 -3.51 3.96
N SER A 60 13.61 -4.55 3.15
CA SER A 60 13.56 -5.95 3.61
C SER A 60 14.76 -6.28 4.51
N LEU A 61 15.97 -5.85 4.12
CA LEU A 61 17.19 -6.01 4.91
C LEU A 61 17.11 -5.21 6.21
N TRP A 62 16.66 -3.97 6.16
CA TRP A 62 16.47 -3.12 7.33
C TRP A 62 15.44 -3.70 8.30
N ASN A 63 14.31 -4.19 7.78
CA ASN A 63 13.28 -4.85 8.58
C ASN A 63 13.85 -6.03 9.36
N TYR A 64 14.60 -6.91 8.70
CA TYR A 64 15.25 -8.03 9.37
C TYR A 64 16.30 -7.57 10.41
N GLY A 65 17.21 -6.67 10.02
CA GLY A 65 18.30 -6.19 10.87
C GLY A 65 17.79 -5.44 12.10
N TYR A 66 16.80 -4.56 11.93
CA TYR A 66 16.20 -3.80 13.02
C TYR A 66 15.43 -4.70 13.99
N ASN A 67 14.64 -5.66 13.49
CA ASN A 67 13.94 -6.60 14.34
C ASN A 67 14.93 -7.41 15.19
N LEU A 68 16.04 -7.88 14.61
CA LEU A 68 17.09 -8.60 15.35
C LEU A 68 17.75 -7.72 16.42
N PHE A 69 18.11 -6.49 16.07
CA PHE A 69 18.70 -5.52 16.99
C PHE A 69 17.77 -5.22 18.17
N PHE A 70 16.51 -4.92 17.88
CA PHE A 70 15.53 -4.59 18.89
C PHE A 70 15.20 -5.78 19.79
N ASP A 71 15.10 -6.99 19.24
CA ASP A 71 14.90 -8.20 20.02
C ASP A 71 16.08 -8.50 20.96
N ARG A 72 17.31 -8.15 20.54
CA ARG A 72 18.50 -8.29 21.39
C ARG A 72 18.49 -7.27 22.53
N ILE A 73 18.15 -6.02 22.24
CA ILE A 73 17.98 -4.96 23.25
C ILE A 73 16.89 -5.33 24.25
N MET A 74 15.71 -5.74 23.77
CA MET A 74 14.59 -6.13 24.64
C MET A 74 14.94 -7.34 25.53
N ARG A 75 15.69 -8.32 25.00
CA ARG A 75 16.22 -9.44 25.79
C ARG A 75 17.18 -8.98 26.88
N HIS A 76 18.03 -7.99 26.60
CA HIS A 76 18.97 -7.43 27.58
C HIS A 76 18.31 -6.50 28.60
N LEU A 77 17.32 -5.69 28.21
CA LEU A 77 16.74 -4.66 29.09
C LEU A 77 15.60 -5.16 29.97
N THR A 78 14.76 -6.09 29.51
CA THR A 78 13.46 -6.31 30.15
C THR A 78 13.28 -7.71 30.75
N GLY A 79 14.03 -8.73 30.30
CA GLY A 79 13.93 -10.10 30.83
C GLY A 79 12.53 -10.74 30.78
N SER A 80 11.55 -10.06 30.18
CA SER A 80 10.12 -10.39 30.17
C SER A 80 9.48 -9.84 28.89
N THR A 81 8.58 -10.64 28.30
CA THR A 81 7.99 -10.46 26.96
C THR A 81 6.76 -9.54 26.92
N ARG A 82 6.43 -8.85 28.02
CA ARG A 82 5.23 -7.99 28.08
C ARG A 82 5.50 -6.62 27.44
N LYS A 83 5.46 -6.55 26.10
CA LYS A 83 5.55 -5.30 25.31
C LYS A 83 4.39 -4.36 25.65
N SER A 84 4.63 -3.41 26.56
CA SER A 84 3.73 -2.28 26.81
C SER A 84 3.47 -1.51 25.51
N ILE A 85 2.28 -0.93 25.37
CA ILE A 85 1.90 -0.09 24.22
C ILE A 85 2.93 1.00 23.93
N ARG A 86 3.54 1.58 24.98
CA ARG A 86 4.61 2.59 24.84
C ARG A 86 5.83 2.07 24.10
N VAL A 87 6.23 0.83 24.35
CA VAL A 87 7.37 0.17 23.68
C VAL A 87 7.03 -0.10 22.22
N ARG A 88 5.79 -0.46 21.91
CA ARG A 88 5.35 -0.67 20.52
C ARG A 88 5.38 0.63 19.73
N LEU A 89 4.86 1.72 20.29
CA LEU A 89 4.88 3.04 19.64
C LEU A 89 6.32 3.52 19.40
N LEU A 90 7.18 3.42 20.42
CA LEU A 90 8.59 3.78 20.28
C LEU A 90 9.29 2.93 19.22
N HIS A 91 9.02 1.62 19.20
CA HIS A 91 9.57 0.69 18.22
C HIS A 91 9.18 1.07 16.78
N THR A 92 7.89 1.31 16.52
CA THR A 92 7.42 1.68 15.18
C THR A 92 7.94 3.03 14.73
N LEU A 93 7.99 4.02 15.63
CA LEU A 93 8.53 5.34 15.30
C LEU A 93 10.03 5.28 15.00
N LEU A 94 10.80 4.57 15.82
CA LEU A 94 12.24 4.42 15.63
C LEU A 94 12.55 3.58 14.37
N PHE A 95 11.71 2.58 14.07
CA PHE A 95 11.82 1.79 12.85
C PHE A 95 11.63 2.67 11.61
N GLU A 96 10.54 3.44 11.59
CA GLU A 96 10.17 4.29 10.45
C GLU A 96 11.22 5.38 10.20
N ILE A 97 11.61 6.09 11.27
CA ILE A 97 12.64 7.13 11.18
C ILE A 97 13.98 6.53 10.77
N GLY A 98 14.38 5.40 11.36
CA GLY A 98 15.63 4.72 11.03
C GLY A 98 15.66 4.21 9.60
N LEU A 99 14.55 3.66 9.10
CA LEU A 99 14.42 3.25 7.71
C LEU A 99 14.62 4.45 6.78
N GLN A 100 13.97 5.58 7.08
CA GLN A 100 14.05 6.78 6.26
C GLN A 100 15.47 7.39 6.26
N LEU A 101 16.21 7.27 7.37
CA LEU A 101 17.61 7.67 7.45
C LEU A 101 18.57 6.80 6.62
N VAL A 102 18.20 5.56 6.29
CA VAL A 102 19.00 4.70 5.41
C VAL A 102 18.53 4.84 3.95
N LEU A 103 17.22 4.92 3.76
CA LEU A 103 16.60 4.93 2.44
C LEU A 103 16.86 6.23 1.70
N LEU A 104 16.69 7.38 2.34
CA LEU A 104 16.87 8.68 1.68
C LEU A 104 18.30 8.91 1.19
N PRO A 105 19.37 8.63 1.97
CA PRO A 105 20.74 8.71 1.45
C PRO A 105 21.00 7.72 0.32
N ALA A 106 20.44 6.51 0.38
CA ALA A 106 20.61 5.54 -0.71
C ALA A 106 20.00 6.06 -2.02
N ILE A 107 18.78 6.62 -1.98
CA ILE A 107 18.12 7.23 -3.14
C ILE A 107 18.92 8.45 -3.63
N ALA A 108 19.35 9.32 -2.72
CA ALA A 108 20.11 10.52 -3.03
C ALA A 108 21.45 10.19 -3.72
N LEU A 109 22.17 9.18 -3.23
CA LEU A 109 23.42 8.70 -3.82
C LEU A 109 23.19 8.06 -5.19
N TYR A 110 22.12 7.28 -5.35
CA TYR A 110 21.80 6.63 -6.62
C TYR A 110 21.44 7.64 -7.72
N LEU A 111 20.62 8.64 -7.39
CA LEU A 111 20.18 9.67 -8.34
C LEU A 111 21.13 10.86 -8.46
N GLY A 112 22.12 10.99 -7.58
CA GLY A 112 23.00 12.16 -7.52
C GLY A 112 22.28 13.45 -7.12
N ILE A 113 21.20 13.35 -6.34
CA ILE A 113 20.38 14.49 -5.90
C ILE A 113 20.60 14.81 -4.41
N SER A 114 20.18 15.99 -3.97
CA SER A 114 20.26 16.36 -2.55
C SER A 114 19.28 15.54 -1.68
N LEU A 115 19.59 15.38 -0.38
CA LEU A 115 18.69 14.69 0.57
C LEU A 115 17.28 15.31 0.63
N MET A 116 17.17 16.63 0.50
CA MET A 116 15.87 17.33 0.48
C MET A 116 15.08 17.03 -0.80
N GLN A 117 15.76 16.89 -1.94
CA GLN A 117 15.12 16.45 -3.18
C GLN A 117 14.69 14.98 -3.09
N ALA A 118 15.52 14.09 -2.55
CA ALA A 118 15.16 12.69 -2.34
C ALA A 118 13.96 12.55 -1.39
N PHE A 119 13.92 13.34 -0.31
CA PHE A 119 12.77 13.40 0.59
C PHE A 119 11.51 13.90 -0.10
N SER A 120 11.62 15.00 -0.87
CA SER A 120 10.51 15.55 -1.65
C SER A 120 9.98 14.56 -2.68
N LEU A 121 10.87 13.86 -3.40
CA LEU A 121 10.53 12.80 -4.35
C LEU A 121 9.77 11.66 -3.65
N ASN A 122 10.31 11.15 -2.53
CA ASN A 122 9.68 10.09 -1.75
C ASN A 122 8.28 10.49 -1.26
N MET A 123 8.15 11.72 -0.74
CA MET A 123 6.86 12.24 -0.28
C MET A 123 5.87 12.46 -1.45
N ALA A 124 6.34 12.99 -2.58
CA ALA A 124 5.50 13.21 -3.75
C ALA A 124 4.94 11.88 -4.31
N ILE A 125 5.78 10.84 -4.41
CA ILE A 125 5.35 9.50 -4.83
C ILE A 125 4.34 8.93 -3.84
N ALA A 126 4.61 9.01 -2.53
CA ALA A 126 3.70 8.50 -1.51
C ALA A 126 2.33 9.20 -1.54
N LEU A 127 2.31 10.53 -1.62
CA LEU A 127 1.08 11.32 -1.70
C LEU A 127 0.34 11.06 -3.02
N PHE A 128 1.06 10.92 -4.13
CA PHE A 128 0.48 10.56 -5.42
C PHE A 128 -0.23 9.21 -5.32
N TYR A 129 0.43 8.14 -4.86
CA TYR A 129 -0.19 6.82 -4.76
C TYR A 129 -1.36 6.81 -3.78
N LEU A 130 -1.29 7.56 -2.68
CA LEU A 130 -2.40 7.67 -1.73
C LEU A 130 -3.65 8.30 -2.37
N ALA A 131 -3.49 9.45 -3.03
CA ALA A 131 -4.58 10.11 -3.73
C ALA A 131 -5.08 9.27 -4.92
N TYR A 132 -4.16 8.77 -5.74
CA TYR A 132 -4.46 7.95 -6.91
C TYR A 132 -5.24 6.69 -6.53
N THR A 133 -4.82 5.97 -5.49
CA THR A 133 -5.53 4.77 -5.03
C THR A 133 -6.94 5.08 -4.60
N PHE A 134 -7.14 6.17 -3.86
CA PHE A 134 -8.48 6.60 -3.45
C PHE A 134 -9.37 6.92 -4.66
N LEU A 135 -8.88 7.74 -5.61
CA LEU A 135 -9.64 8.11 -6.80
C LEU A 135 -9.92 6.90 -7.71
N PHE A 136 -8.92 6.06 -7.94
CA PHE A 136 -9.04 4.88 -8.78
C PHE A 136 -10.03 3.89 -8.19
N ASN A 137 -10.01 3.66 -6.88
CA ASN A 137 -10.96 2.76 -6.23
C ASN A 137 -12.41 3.25 -6.42
N ILE A 138 -12.67 4.54 -6.21
CA ILE A 138 -14.00 5.12 -6.44
C ILE A 138 -14.43 4.99 -7.91
N ALA A 139 -13.53 5.34 -8.84
CA ALA A 139 -13.82 5.27 -10.27
C ALA A 139 -14.08 3.83 -10.73
N TYR A 140 -13.26 2.88 -10.29
CA TYR A 140 -13.38 1.48 -10.65
C TYR A 140 -14.66 0.86 -10.11
N ASP A 141 -15.03 1.15 -8.87
CA ASP A 141 -16.30 0.68 -8.28
C ASP A 141 -17.52 1.32 -8.93
N SER A 142 -17.40 2.54 -9.46
CA SER A 142 -18.47 3.20 -10.23
C SER A 142 -18.66 2.61 -11.62
N ILE A 143 -17.57 2.19 -12.28
CA ILE A 143 -17.60 1.59 -13.63
C ILE A 143 -17.97 0.10 -13.57
N PHE A 144 -17.52 -0.60 -12.52
CA PHE A 144 -17.81 -2.01 -12.26
C PHE A 144 -18.48 -2.18 -10.88
N PRO A 145 -19.72 -1.71 -10.70
CA PRO A 145 -20.44 -1.95 -9.47
C PRO A 145 -20.54 -3.46 -9.24
N ALA A 146 -20.06 -3.92 -8.07
CA ALA A 146 -20.26 -5.29 -7.65
C ALA A 146 -21.77 -5.52 -7.64
N GLY A 147 -22.26 -6.38 -8.53
CA GLY A 147 -23.69 -6.56 -8.80
C GLY A 147 -24.49 -6.93 -7.56
N GLY A 148 -24.93 -5.93 -6.80
CA GLY A 148 -26.13 -5.98 -6.01
C GLY A 148 -27.28 -5.79 -6.99
N VAL A 149 -27.75 -6.89 -7.57
CA VAL A 149 -29.03 -6.92 -8.28
C VAL A 149 -30.04 -6.19 -7.43
N ALA A 150 -30.56 -5.07 -7.96
CA ALA A 150 -31.71 -4.40 -7.42
C ALA A 150 -32.77 -5.44 -7.12
N ALA A 151 -33.05 -5.68 -5.85
CA ALA A 151 -34.20 -6.47 -5.45
C ALA A 151 -35.44 -5.72 -5.94
N LYS A 152 -35.93 -6.09 -7.12
CA LYS A 152 -37.30 -5.79 -7.55
C LYS A 152 -38.25 -6.50 -6.58
N SER A 153 -38.53 -5.87 -5.44
CA SER A 153 -39.76 -6.09 -4.68
C SER A 153 -40.85 -5.25 -5.36
N SER A 154 -42.00 -5.72 -5.82
CA SER A 154 -42.81 -6.90 -5.48
C SER A 154 -43.86 -7.11 -6.58
N PRO A 155 -44.43 -8.31 -6.80
CA PRO A 155 -45.83 -8.40 -7.22
C PRO A 155 -46.70 -8.40 -5.97
N THR A 156 -47.60 -7.41 -5.89
CA THR A 156 -48.74 -7.37 -4.98
C THR A 156 -49.50 -8.69 -5.04
N VAL A 157 -49.46 -9.48 -3.97
CA VAL A 157 -50.40 -10.57 -3.76
C VAL A 157 -51.66 -9.95 -3.17
N THR A 158 -52.66 -9.74 -4.02
CA THR A 158 -54.04 -9.52 -3.61
C THR A 158 -54.54 -10.79 -2.92
N ALA A 159 -54.82 -10.69 -1.63
CA ALA A 159 -55.62 -11.68 -0.92
C ALA A 159 -57.08 -11.20 -0.98
N GLU A 160 -57.89 -11.88 -1.79
CA GLU A 160 -59.32 -12.09 -1.57
C GLU A 160 -59.56 -13.59 -1.45
#